data_AF-A0A7V9KHX6-F1
#
_entry.id   AF-A0A7V9KHX6-F1
#
_cell.length_a   1.000
_cell.length_b   1.000
_cell.length_c   1.000
_cell.angle_alpha   90.00
_cell.angle_beta   90.00
_cell.angle_gamma   90.00
#
_symmetry.space_group_name_H-M   'P 1'
#
loop_
_entity.id
_entity.type
_entity.pdbx_description
1 polymer ?
#
loop_
_entity_poly.entity_id
_entity_poly.type
_entity_poly.pdbx_seq_one_letter_code
_entity_poly.pdbx_strand_id
1 'polypeptide(L)'
;MSSRPRWRFWEKERPPEPDPPEAPPTRRPSRWQRPPLADPAQRDKLDQLRRRREMIAHDLERAESARQPDNPWQERIALLDASLATIGADLAAVDHLPPEPGFSLPATPITGIEATGGEPAAITFQIGPERFVFEEETDWDQRGGPVVRGELRRRAGEVARLVPADIPIDGRDALIAHLTDSVTVFATDLRDRALEGEPLPVQPTLAGLARPDPDFGGWRDWRGASATAARRAWRRQQLHAESIRLLTERETELEDRAKWAERLPVARRRLADLDEQIANVEQ
;
A
#
# COMPACT_ATOMS: atom_id res chain seq x y z
N MET A 1 30.80 -19.66 15.64
CA MET A 1 30.22 -20.71 14.77
C MET A 1 29.06 -21.33 15.55
N SER A 2 27.84 -20.88 15.27
CA SER A 2 26.65 -21.23 16.05
C SER A 2 25.86 -22.31 15.32
N SER A 3 25.81 -23.51 15.91
CA SER A 3 25.12 -24.68 15.36
C SER A 3 23.60 -24.50 15.47
N ARG A 4 22.90 -24.47 14.34
CA ARG A 4 21.44 -24.50 14.30
C ARG A 4 20.92 -25.87 14.77
N PRO A 5 19.89 -25.95 15.63
CA PRO A 5 19.26 -27.21 15.96
C PRO A 5 18.46 -27.73 14.76
N ARG A 6 18.76 -28.95 14.33
CA ARG A 6 18.10 -29.65 13.24
C ARG A 6 16.96 -30.49 13.81
N TRP A 7 15.72 -30.02 13.66
CA TRP A 7 14.52 -30.74 14.08
C TRP A 7 14.30 -31.95 13.14
N ARG A 8 14.52 -33.17 13.63
CA ARG A 8 14.16 -34.44 12.96
C ARG A 8 12.97 -35.05 13.69
N PHE A 9 11.75 -34.86 13.20
CA PHE A 9 10.52 -35.36 13.82
C PHE A 9 9.87 -36.55 13.09
N TRP A 10 10.61 -37.26 12.23
CA TRP A 10 10.05 -38.31 11.35
C TRP A 10 10.95 -39.55 11.16
N GLU A 11 11.91 -39.83 12.05
CA GLU A 11 12.61 -41.12 12.05
C GLU A 11 11.79 -42.16 12.83
N LYS A 12 10.89 -42.85 12.12
CA LYS A 12 10.27 -44.09 12.61
C LYS A 12 11.37 -45.15 12.76
N GLU A 13 11.64 -45.55 14.00
CA GLU A 13 12.42 -46.76 14.29
C GLU A 13 11.72 -47.96 13.64
N ARG A 14 12.41 -48.57 12.68
CA ARG A 14 11.99 -49.78 11.97
C ARG A 14 12.36 -50.97 12.85
N PRO A 15 11.43 -51.79 13.36
CA PRO A 15 11.77 -53.01 14.09
C PRO A 15 12.51 -53.97 13.15
N PRO A 16 13.52 -54.72 13.64
CA PRO A 16 14.24 -55.70 12.82
C PRO A 16 13.30 -56.84 12.39
N GLU A 17 13.36 -57.18 11.09
CA GLU A 17 12.65 -58.31 10.49
C GLU A 17 13.15 -59.65 11.07
N PRO A 18 12.25 -60.60 11.42
CA PRO A 18 12.64 -61.96 11.74
C PRO A 18 13.00 -62.76 10.48
N ASP A 19 14.00 -63.63 10.60
CA ASP A 19 14.52 -64.51 9.55
C ASP A 19 13.44 -65.38 8.89
N PRO A 20 13.59 -65.71 7.59
CA PRO A 20 12.56 -66.41 6.83
C PRO A 20 12.50 -67.91 7.20
N PRO A 21 11.31 -68.47 7.46
CA PRO A 21 11.16 -69.91 7.60
C PRO A 21 11.22 -70.65 6.25
N GLU A 22 11.92 -71.79 6.26
CA GLU A 22 12.09 -72.78 5.19
C GLU A 22 10.80 -73.13 4.43
N ALA A 23 10.94 -73.26 3.10
CA ALA A 23 9.87 -73.67 2.20
C ALA A 23 9.59 -75.19 2.25
N PRO A 24 8.32 -75.63 2.38
CA PRO A 24 7.90 -76.99 2.07
C PRO A 24 7.19 -77.08 0.70
N PRO A 25 6.95 -78.29 0.17
CA PRO A 25 7.09 -78.58 -1.25
C PRO A 25 5.94 -78.10 -2.16
N THR A 26 6.30 -77.94 -3.43
CA THR A 26 5.50 -77.66 -4.61
C THR A 26 4.16 -78.41 -4.63
N ARG A 27 3.08 -77.69 -4.30
CA ARG A 27 1.70 -78.06 -4.67
C ARG A 27 1.42 -77.56 -6.08
N ARG A 28 0.95 -78.50 -6.91
CA ARG A 28 0.55 -78.36 -8.32
C ARG A 28 -0.27 -77.09 -8.58
N PRO A 29 -0.12 -76.41 -9.73
CA PRO A 29 -0.94 -75.26 -10.06
C PRO A 29 -2.39 -75.72 -10.20
N SER A 30 -3.21 -75.34 -9.22
CA SER A 30 -4.65 -75.48 -9.33
C SER A 30 -5.11 -74.54 -10.43
N ARG A 31 -5.69 -75.13 -11.47
CA ARG A 31 -6.20 -74.52 -12.70
C ARG A 31 -7.49 -73.76 -12.39
N TRP A 32 -7.40 -72.72 -11.56
CA TRP A 32 -8.44 -71.72 -11.36
C TRP A 32 -7.84 -70.38 -11.74
N GLN A 33 -7.95 -70.09 -13.04
CA GLN A 33 -7.70 -68.77 -13.58
C GLN A 33 -8.53 -67.77 -12.78
N ARG A 34 -7.84 -66.93 -11.99
CA ARG A 34 -8.38 -65.62 -11.64
C ARG A 34 -8.71 -64.92 -12.96
N PRO A 35 -9.83 -64.17 -13.07
CA PRO A 35 -10.09 -63.36 -14.24
C PRO A 35 -8.87 -62.46 -14.49
N PRO A 36 -8.49 -62.19 -15.75
CA PRO A 36 -7.32 -61.36 -16.02
C PRO A 36 -7.47 -60.02 -15.30
N LEU A 37 -6.38 -59.58 -14.66
CA LEU A 37 -6.19 -58.20 -14.22
C LEU A 37 -6.71 -57.30 -15.35
N ALA A 38 -7.69 -56.43 -15.05
CA ALA A 38 -8.17 -55.41 -15.99
C ALA A 38 -6.99 -54.76 -16.73
N ASP A 39 -7.14 -54.60 -18.05
CA ASP A 39 -6.13 -54.03 -18.95
C ASP A 39 -5.54 -52.75 -18.32
N PRO A 40 -4.20 -52.63 -18.16
CA PRO A 40 -3.58 -51.44 -17.58
C PRO A 40 -4.04 -50.14 -18.26
N ALA A 41 -4.33 -50.16 -19.57
CA ALA A 41 -4.86 -49.01 -20.27
C ALA A 41 -6.30 -48.65 -19.86
N GLN A 42 -7.14 -49.64 -19.55
CA GLN A 42 -8.49 -49.42 -19.02
C GLN A 42 -8.45 -48.87 -17.59
N ARG A 43 -7.49 -49.31 -16.77
CA ARG A 43 -7.27 -48.78 -15.41
C ARG A 43 -6.86 -47.32 -15.43
N ASP A 44 -5.88 -46.97 -16.26
CA ASP A 44 -5.43 -45.58 -16.41
C ASP A 44 -6.56 -44.67 -16.90
N LYS A 45 -7.37 -45.15 -17.86
CA LYS A 45 -8.54 -44.42 -18.35
C LYS A 45 -9.57 -44.20 -17.25
N LEU A 46 -9.85 -45.22 -16.45
CA LEU A 46 -10.81 -45.15 -15.35
C LEU A 46 -10.33 -44.21 -14.23
N ASP A 47 -9.04 -44.23 -13.90
CA ASP A 47 -8.45 -43.29 -12.93
C ASP A 47 -8.52 -41.84 -13.43
N GLN A 48 -8.30 -41.60 -14.73
CA GLN A 48 -8.48 -40.27 -15.32
C GLN A 48 -9.94 -39.80 -15.26
N LEU A 49 -10.90 -40.68 -15.55
CA LEU A 49 -12.32 -40.35 -15.45
C LEU A 49 -12.73 -40.03 -14.01
N ARG A 50 -12.24 -40.79 -13.03
CA ARG A 50 -12.49 -40.54 -11.59
C ARG A 50 -11.94 -39.19 -11.15
N ARG A 51 -10.70 -38.84 -11.54
CA ARG A 51 -10.13 -37.51 -11.25
C ARG A 51 -10.94 -36.37 -11.87
N ARG A 52 -11.42 -36.55 -13.11
CA ARG A 52 -12.27 -35.55 -13.77
C ARG A 52 -13.63 -35.42 -13.07
N ARG A 53 -14.21 -36.53 -12.63
CA ARG A 53 -15.46 -36.55 -11.85
C ARG A 53 -15.29 -35.77 -10.54
N GLU A 54 -14.21 -35.98 -9.80
CA GLU A 54 -13.91 -35.25 -8.56
C GLU A 54 -13.81 -33.73 -8.80
N MET A 55 -13.11 -33.32 -9.86
CA MET A 55 -13.01 -31.91 -10.25
C MET A 55 -14.39 -31.30 -10.57
N ILE A 56 -15.22 -32.00 -11.35
CA ILE A 56 -16.57 -31.51 -11.69
C ILE A 56 -17.51 -31.53 -10.47
N ALA A 57 -17.35 -32.48 -9.56
CA ALA A 57 -18.09 -32.51 -8.31
C ALA A 57 -17.76 -31.30 -7.42
N HIS A 58 -16.48 -30.93 -7.34
CA HIS A 58 -16.05 -29.70 -6.66
C HIS A 58 -16.61 -28.43 -7.33
N ASP A 59 -16.59 -28.36 -8.67
CA ASP A 59 -17.18 -27.24 -9.41
C ASP A 59 -18.70 -27.14 -9.18
N LEU A 60 -19.39 -28.29 -9.09
CA LEU A 60 -20.81 -28.37 -8.77
C LEU A 60 -21.09 -27.82 -7.37
N GLU A 61 -20.32 -28.25 -6.36
CA GLU A 61 -20.43 -27.75 -4.99
C GLU A 61 -20.27 -26.22 -4.93
N ARG A 62 -19.25 -25.68 -5.62
CA ARG A 62 -19.02 -24.23 -5.72
C ARG A 62 -20.19 -23.50 -6.39
N ALA A 63 -20.72 -24.06 -7.49
CA ALA A 63 -21.86 -23.50 -8.20
C ALA A 63 -23.17 -23.54 -7.38
N GLU A 64 -23.37 -24.58 -6.57
CA GLU A 64 -24.50 -24.69 -5.66
C GLU A 64 -24.40 -23.69 -4.51
N SER A 65 -23.22 -23.58 -3.89
CA SER A 65 -22.93 -22.59 -2.86
C SER A 65 -23.21 -21.17 -3.35
N ALA A 66 -22.80 -20.82 -4.58
CA ALA A 66 -23.02 -19.49 -5.16
C ALA A 66 -24.51 -19.09 -5.28
N ARG A 67 -25.44 -20.06 -5.28
CA ARG A 67 -26.90 -19.82 -5.28
C ARG A 67 -27.54 -19.76 -3.90
N GLN A 68 -26.84 -20.22 -2.87
CA GLN A 68 -27.35 -20.15 -1.50
C GLN A 68 -27.33 -18.69 -1.02
N PRO A 69 -28.29 -18.27 -0.18
CA PRO A 69 -28.30 -16.92 0.38
C PRO A 69 -27.06 -16.69 1.28
N ASP A 70 -26.69 -17.69 2.08
CA ASP A 70 -25.50 -17.67 2.92
C ASP A 70 -24.38 -18.42 2.20
N ASN A 71 -23.43 -17.67 1.63
CA ASN A 71 -22.31 -18.24 0.88
C ASN A 71 -21.03 -17.41 1.03
N PRO A 72 -19.86 -17.97 0.68
CA PRO A 72 -18.58 -17.29 0.90
C PRO A 72 -18.44 -15.95 0.16
N TRP A 73 -19.04 -15.80 -1.02
CA TRP A 73 -19.04 -14.53 -1.75
C TRP A 73 -19.87 -13.47 -1.02
N GLN A 74 -21.04 -13.84 -0.50
CA GLN A 74 -21.88 -12.93 0.28
C GLN A 74 -21.20 -12.51 1.58
N GLU A 75 -20.54 -13.43 2.28
CA GLU A 75 -19.73 -13.10 3.46
C GLU A 75 -18.63 -12.09 3.11
N ARG A 76 -17.90 -12.32 2.01
CA ARG A 76 -16.85 -11.40 1.56
C ARG A 76 -17.41 -10.04 1.15
N ILE A 77 -18.53 -9.99 0.42
CA ILE A 77 -19.21 -8.75 0.07
C ILE A 77 -19.64 -7.98 1.32
N ALA A 78 -20.17 -8.66 2.34
CA ALA A 78 -20.56 -8.01 3.59
C ALA A 78 -19.36 -7.39 4.32
N LEU A 79 -18.18 -8.04 4.29
CA LEU A 79 -16.94 -7.47 4.83
C LEU A 79 -16.47 -6.24 4.04
N LEU A 80 -16.58 -6.28 2.71
CA LEU A 80 -16.25 -5.15 1.84
C LEU A 80 -17.19 -3.97 2.09
N ASP A 81 -18.50 -4.23 2.24
CA ASP A 81 -19.50 -3.21 2.55
C ASP A 81 -19.26 -2.56 3.91
N ALA A 82 -18.89 -3.34 4.94
CA ALA A 82 -18.51 -2.80 6.25
C ALA A 82 -17.24 -1.92 6.18
N SER A 83 -16.26 -2.33 5.37
CA SER A 83 -15.03 -1.57 5.14
C SER A 83 -15.31 -0.26 4.41
N LEU A 84 -16.15 -0.29 3.37
CA LEU A 84 -16.61 0.89 2.65
C LEU A 84 -17.38 1.87 3.55
N ALA A 85 -18.23 1.36 4.44
CA ALA A 85 -18.93 2.19 5.43
C ALA A 85 -17.95 2.89 6.38
N THR A 86 -16.88 2.19 6.79
CA THR A 86 -15.82 2.76 7.63
C THR A 86 -15.06 3.88 6.90
N ILE A 87 -14.70 3.66 5.64
CA ILE A 87 -14.05 4.70 4.80
C ILE A 87 -14.98 5.91 4.62
N GLY A 88 -16.29 5.69 4.45
CA GLY A 88 -17.27 6.77 4.38
C GLY A 88 -17.30 7.62 5.66
N ALA A 89 -17.24 6.98 6.84
CA ALA A 89 -17.14 7.67 8.11
C ALA A 89 -15.82 8.44 8.26
N ASP A 90 -14.70 7.84 7.84
CA ASP A 90 -13.39 8.50 7.85
C ASP A 90 -13.34 9.73 6.94
N LEU A 91 -13.95 9.67 5.75
CA LEU A 91 -14.07 10.82 4.84
C LEU A 91 -14.85 11.96 5.50
N ALA A 92 -15.99 11.66 6.10
CA ALA A 92 -16.78 12.64 6.84
C ALA A 92 -15.99 13.24 8.01
N ALA A 93 -15.20 12.44 8.72
CA ALA A 93 -14.36 12.91 9.83
C ALA A 93 -13.26 13.88 9.36
N VAL A 94 -12.66 13.64 8.19
CA VAL A 94 -11.64 14.55 7.61
C VAL A 94 -12.26 15.92 7.27
N ASP A 95 -13.48 15.94 6.75
CA ASP A 95 -14.16 17.17 6.35
C ASP A 95 -14.65 18.00 7.56
N HIS A 96 -14.93 17.33 8.68
CA HIS A 96 -15.41 17.97 9.92
C HIS A 96 -14.34 18.18 10.99
N LEU A 97 -13.07 17.90 10.69
CA LEU A 97 -12.00 18.08 11.66
C LEU A 97 -11.88 19.59 12.01
N PRO A 98 -11.94 19.98 13.30
CA PRO A 98 -11.85 21.38 13.68
C PRO A 98 -10.51 21.97 13.25
N PRO A 99 -10.45 23.26 12.92
CA PRO A 99 -9.19 23.92 12.61
C PRO A 99 -8.30 23.95 13.87
N GLU A 100 -7.02 23.65 13.70
CA GLU A 100 -6.03 23.83 14.76
C GLU A 100 -5.82 25.33 15.07
N PRO A 101 -5.60 25.72 16.34
CA PRO A 101 -5.38 27.12 16.68
C PRO A 101 -4.14 27.67 15.98
N GLY A 102 -4.33 28.67 15.11
CA GLY A 102 -3.24 29.42 14.49
C GLY A 102 -2.81 30.58 15.38
N PHE A 103 -1.53 30.66 15.73
CA PHE A 103 -0.97 31.77 16.48
C PHE A 103 -0.43 32.84 15.52
N SER A 104 -0.79 34.10 15.74
CA SER A 104 -0.26 35.21 14.95
C SER A 104 1.16 35.56 15.40
N LEU A 105 2.08 35.67 14.44
CA LEU A 105 3.44 36.14 14.70
C LEU A 105 3.53 37.67 14.60
N PRO A 106 4.53 38.29 15.25
CA PRO A 106 4.80 39.71 15.09
C PRO A 106 5.20 40.05 13.65
N ALA A 107 4.86 41.25 13.20
CA ALA A 107 5.23 41.78 11.88
C ALA A 107 6.70 42.24 11.82
N THR A 108 7.62 41.45 12.36
CA THR A 108 9.06 41.74 12.33
C THR A 108 9.55 41.79 10.89
N PRO A 109 10.13 42.92 10.42
CA PRO A 109 10.61 43.04 9.04
C PRO A 109 11.72 42.03 8.72
N ILE A 110 11.70 41.53 7.49
CA ILE A 110 12.80 40.77 6.91
C ILE A 110 13.66 41.75 6.11
N THR A 111 14.93 41.87 6.48
CA THR A 111 15.87 42.89 5.97
C THR A 111 17.14 42.26 5.42
N GLY A 112 17.99 43.07 4.76
CA GLY A 112 19.30 42.60 4.27
C GLY A 112 19.18 41.47 3.26
N ILE A 113 18.16 41.53 2.40
CA ILE A 113 17.88 40.49 1.41
C ILE A 113 18.88 40.62 0.27
N GLU A 114 19.69 39.59 0.08
CA GLU A 114 20.64 39.46 -1.01
C GLU A 114 20.39 38.11 -1.69
N ALA A 115 20.26 38.12 -3.01
CA ALA A 115 20.07 36.91 -3.81
C ALA A 115 20.94 36.97 -5.06
N THR A 116 21.82 35.99 -5.24
CA THR A 116 22.63 35.87 -6.46
C THR A 116 21.92 34.99 -7.49
N GLY A 117 21.85 35.47 -8.73
CA GLY A 117 21.32 34.71 -9.87
C GLY A 117 22.39 33.91 -10.64
N GLY A 118 23.63 33.86 -10.17
CA GLY A 118 24.70 33.05 -10.77
C GLY A 118 24.81 31.69 -10.08
N GLU A 119 25.35 30.68 -10.78
CA GLU A 119 25.65 29.38 -10.19
C GLU A 119 27.06 29.40 -9.54
N PRO A 120 27.21 29.00 -8.26
CA PRO A 120 26.16 28.58 -7.33
C PRO A 120 25.37 29.76 -6.75
N ALA A 121 24.06 29.59 -6.61
CA ALA A 121 23.18 30.59 -6.00
C ALA A 121 23.43 30.70 -4.49
N ALA A 122 23.42 31.93 -3.97
CA ALA A 122 23.56 32.24 -2.56
C ALA A 122 22.47 33.26 -2.19
N ILE A 123 21.72 32.95 -1.14
CA ILE A 123 20.62 33.75 -0.62
C ILE A 123 20.90 34.09 0.83
N THR A 124 20.84 35.36 1.18
CA THR A 124 20.93 35.81 2.57
C THR A 124 19.82 36.79 2.91
N PHE A 125 19.33 36.72 4.15
CA PHE A 125 18.37 37.68 4.71
C PHE A 125 18.40 37.60 6.23
N GLN A 126 17.80 38.59 6.88
CA GLN A 126 17.76 38.71 8.34
C GLN A 126 16.33 38.89 8.84
N ILE A 127 15.97 38.20 9.92
CA ILE A 127 14.69 38.34 10.61
C ILE A 127 14.97 38.61 12.09
N GLY A 128 14.72 39.84 12.56
CA GLY A 128 15.10 40.24 13.90
C GLY A 128 16.61 40.07 14.14
N PRO A 129 17.06 39.35 15.18
CA PRO A 129 18.47 39.10 15.44
C PRO A 129 19.08 37.99 14.57
N GLU A 130 18.27 37.20 13.86
CA GLU A 130 18.74 36.00 13.19
C GLU A 130 19.03 36.21 11.71
N ARG A 131 20.24 35.83 11.30
CA ARG A 131 20.70 35.86 9.91
C ARG A 131 20.60 34.47 9.30
N PHE A 132 19.87 34.38 8.19
CA PHE A 132 19.75 33.18 7.38
C PHE A 132 20.70 33.24 6.20
N VAL A 133 21.36 32.11 5.95
CA VAL A 133 22.25 31.92 4.80
C VAL A 133 21.86 30.60 4.14
N PHE A 134 21.60 30.67 2.85
CA PHE A 134 21.29 29.53 2.02
C PHE A 134 22.23 29.51 0.81
N GLU A 135 22.73 28.33 0.49
CA GLU A 135 23.67 28.15 -0.61
C GLU A 135 23.23 26.94 -1.44
N GLU A 136 23.37 27.06 -2.75
CA GLU A 136 23.19 25.96 -3.69
C GLU A 136 24.33 24.95 -3.53
N GLU A 137 23.97 23.70 -3.29
CA GLU A 137 24.95 22.63 -3.26
C GLU A 137 25.32 22.21 -4.68
N THR A 138 26.60 22.40 -5.04
CA THR A 138 27.12 21.96 -6.35
C THR A 138 27.28 20.44 -6.34
N ASP A 139 26.47 19.72 -7.14
CA ASP A 139 26.62 18.28 -7.34
C ASP A 139 27.81 18.01 -8.26
N TRP A 140 28.98 17.77 -7.65
CA TRP A 140 30.23 17.50 -8.37
C TRP A 140 30.28 16.13 -9.05
N ASP A 141 29.27 15.25 -8.87
CA ASP A 141 29.35 13.85 -9.32
C ASP A 141 28.75 13.60 -10.73
N GLN A 142 28.20 14.62 -11.40
CA GLN A 142 27.68 14.48 -12.76
C GLN A 142 28.75 14.74 -13.82
N ARG A 143 29.67 13.78 -14.00
CA ARG A 143 30.54 13.72 -15.18
C ARG A 143 29.71 13.47 -16.45
N GLY A 144 29.29 14.55 -17.12
CA GLY A 144 28.80 14.52 -18.51
C GLY A 144 27.28 14.43 -18.70
N GLY A 145 26.48 14.58 -17.64
CA GLY A 145 25.03 14.75 -17.74
C GLY A 145 24.60 16.21 -17.91
N PRO A 146 23.33 16.49 -18.25
CA PRO A 146 22.80 17.85 -18.20
C PRO A 146 22.94 18.40 -16.78
N VAL A 147 23.46 19.62 -16.63
CA VAL A 147 23.58 20.31 -15.33
C VAL A 147 22.18 20.44 -14.73
N VAL A 148 21.88 19.62 -13.72
CA VAL A 148 20.67 19.74 -12.91
C VAL A 148 20.96 20.78 -11.83
N ARG A 149 20.07 21.76 -11.68
CA ARG A 149 20.17 22.80 -10.64
C ARG A 149 20.33 22.15 -9.27
N GLY A 150 21.25 22.69 -8.46
CA GLY A 150 21.50 22.24 -7.11
C GLY A 150 20.34 22.57 -6.17
N GLU A 151 20.21 21.77 -5.12
CA GLU A 151 19.29 22.03 -4.03
C GLU A 151 19.82 23.20 -3.18
N LEU A 152 18.94 24.13 -2.82
CA LEU A 152 19.28 25.23 -1.92
C LEU A 152 19.29 24.71 -0.47
N ARG A 153 20.44 24.72 0.21
CA ARG A 153 20.58 24.25 1.59
C ARG A 153 20.84 25.39 2.55
N ARG A 154 20.15 25.37 3.70
CA ARG A 154 20.39 26.31 4.79
C ARG A 154 21.75 26.03 5.44
N ARG A 155 22.67 27.00 5.40
CA ARG A 155 23.98 26.96 6.06
C ARG A 155 23.98 27.65 7.41
N ALA A 156 23.15 28.68 7.59
CA ALA A 156 23.02 29.41 8.85
C ALA A 156 21.58 29.89 9.11
N GLY A 157 21.30 30.24 10.37
CA GLY A 157 20.02 30.75 10.85
C GLY A 157 19.24 29.70 11.64
N GLU A 158 18.86 30.06 12.87
CA GLU A 158 18.12 29.17 13.79
C GLU A 158 16.65 29.58 13.88
N VAL A 159 15.76 28.78 13.31
CA VAL A 159 14.31 29.06 13.26
C VAL A 159 13.68 29.08 14.64
N ALA A 160 14.15 28.25 15.57
CA ALA A 160 13.63 28.19 16.93
C ALA A 160 13.71 29.53 17.69
N ARG A 161 14.66 30.40 17.29
CA ARG A 161 14.84 31.74 17.86
C ARG A 161 13.88 32.78 17.29
N LEU A 162 13.19 32.47 16.19
CA LEU A 162 12.12 33.31 15.65
C LEU A 162 10.81 33.13 16.41
N VAL A 163 10.65 32.02 17.14
CA VAL A 163 9.39 31.69 17.81
C VAL A 163 9.27 32.42 19.15
N PRO A 164 8.25 33.28 19.32
CA PRO A 164 8.00 34.00 20.57
C PRO A 164 7.89 33.05 21.78
N ALA A 165 8.27 33.54 22.96
CA ALA A 165 8.30 32.72 24.19
C ALA A 165 6.92 32.47 24.80
N ASP A 166 5.92 33.27 24.41
CA ASP A 166 4.53 33.20 24.84
C ASP A 166 3.70 32.13 24.09
N ILE A 167 4.27 31.53 23.04
CA ILE A 167 3.64 30.40 22.34
C ILE A 167 3.65 29.15 23.25
N PRO A 168 2.49 28.49 23.45
CA PRO A 168 2.40 27.25 24.23
C PRO A 168 3.34 26.17 23.69
N ILE A 169 3.89 25.34 24.57
CA ILE A 169 4.85 24.28 24.22
C ILE A 169 4.30 23.37 23.11
N ASP A 170 3.04 22.96 23.22
CA ASP A 170 2.38 22.07 22.26
C ASP A 170 2.30 22.67 20.84
N GLY A 171 2.22 24.01 20.73
CA GLY A 171 2.21 24.72 19.45
C GLY A 171 3.60 25.16 18.96
N ARG A 172 4.61 25.14 19.85
CA ARG A 172 5.95 25.63 19.56
C ARG A 172 6.65 24.76 18.53
N ASP A 173 6.64 23.45 18.69
CA ASP A 173 7.33 22.52 17.78
C ASP A 173 6.69 22.54 16.39
N ALA A 174 5.35 22.58 16.31
CA ALA A 174 4.62 22.69 15.05
C ALA A 174 4.96 24.01 14.32
N LEU A 175 5.05 25.12 15.05
CA LEU A 175 5.43 26.41 14.49
C LEU A 175 6.89 26.44 14.03
N ILE A 176 7.82 25.82 14.77
CA ILE A 176 9.22 25.70 14.37
C ILE A 176 9.34 24.90 13.07
N ALA A 177 8.62 23.78 12.96
CA ALA A 177 8.58 22.98 11.74
C ALA A 177 8.02 23.81 10.57
N HIS A 178 6.86 24.45 10.76
CA HIS A 178 6.27 25.32 9.74
C HIS A 178 7.22 26.43 9.27
N LEU A 179 7.83 27.16 10.21
CA LEU A 179 8.76 28.23 9.85
C LEU A 179 10.03 27.67 9.18
N THR A 180 10.47 26.47 9.52
CA THR A 180 11.61 25.84 8.83
C THR A 180 11.30 25.63 7.35
N ASP A 181 10.10 25.15 7.04
CA ASP A 181 9.66 24.98 5.66
C ASP A 181 9.44 26.35 4.98
N SER A 182 8.72 27.27 5.64
CA SER A 182 8.39 28.57 5.03
C SER A 182 9.61 29.46 4.78
N VAL A 183 10.65 29.40 5.63
CA VAL A 183 11.89 30.15 5.42
C VAL A 183 12.68 29.57 4.23
N THR A 184 12.59 28.25 4.03
CA THR A 184 13.15 27.58 2.85
C THR A 184 12.38 27.96 1.58
N VAL A 185 11.05 27.93 1.61
CA VAL A 185 10.19 28.39 0.49
C VAL A 185 10.48 29.85 0.13
N PHE A 186 10.65 30.71 1.13
CA PHE A 186 11.03 32.11 0.93
C PHE A 186 12.40 32.23 0.25
N ALA A 187 13.40 31.47 0.69
CA ALA A 187 14.74 31.48 0.08
C ALA A 187 14.71 30.97 -1.37
N THR A 188 13.93 29.93 -1.65
CA THR A 188 13.70 29.46 -3.03
C THR A 188 13.01 30.52 -3.89
N ASP A 189 12.00 31.21 -3.36
CA ASP A 189 11.32 32.31 -4.06
C ASP A 189 12.29 33.44 -4.42
N LEU A 190 13.16 33.83 -3.49
CA LEU A 190 14.19 34.85 -3.72
C LEU A 190 15.18 34.44 -4.83
N ARG A 191 15.60 33.17 -4.84
CA ARG A 191 16.47 32.62 -5.88
C ARG A 191 15.79 32.66 -7.24
N ASP A 192 14.56 32.14 -7.31
CA ASP A 192 13.81 32.06 -8.57
C ASP A 192 13.59 33.48 -9.16
N ARG A 193 13.21 34.45 -8.31
CA ARG A 193 13.12 35.86 -8.71
C ARG A 193 14.45 36.43 -9.23
N ALA A 194 15.55 36.18 -8.53
CA ALA A 194 16.87 36.67 -8.93
C ALA A 194 17.33 36.07 -10.28
N LEU A 195 17.01 34.79 -10.53
CA LEU A 195 17.27 34.12 -11.81
C LEU A 195 16.42 34.67 -12.95
N GLU A 196 15.16 34.97 -12.67
CA GLU A 196 14.19 35.49 -13.65
C GLU A 196 14.32 37.00 -13.87
N GLY A 197 15.17 37.68 -13.10
CA GLY A 197 15.31 39.15 -13.13
C GLY A 197 14.09 39.87 -12.56
N GLU A 198 13.27 39.17 -11.77
CA GLU A 198 12.13 39.75 -11.08
C GLU A 198 12.56 40.59 -9.87
N PRO A 199 11.79 41.64 -9.51
CA PRO A 199 12.06 42.38 -8.30
C PRO A 199 11.91 41.49 -7.06
N LEU A 200 12.82 41.69 -6.10
CA LEU A 200 12.73 41.10 -4.77
C LEU A 200 11.49 41.65 -4.02
N PRO A 201 10.89 40.85 -3.13
CA PRO A 201 9.69 41.24 -2.42
C PRO A 201 9.90 42.51 -1.57
N VAL A 202 8.89 43.37 -1.58
CA VAL A 202 8.91 44.65 -0.86
C VAL A 202 8.33 44.46 0.54
N GLN A 203 9.12 44.81 1.56
CA GLN A 203 8.74 44.75 2.98
C GLN A 203 8.19 43.38 3.46
N PRO A 204 8.87 42.25 3.17
CA PRO A 204 8.48 40.97 3.74
C PRO A 204 8.59 40.98 5.28
N THR A 205 7.76 40.20 5.96
CA THR A 205 7.70 40.15 7.44
C THR A 205 7.61 38.71 7.94
N LEU A 206 8.00 38.47 9.20
CA LEU A 206 7.85 37.18 9.87
C LEU A 206 6.38 36.70 9.91
N ALA A 207 5.44 37.61 10.18
CA ALA A 207 4.01 37.33 10.09
C ALA A 207 3.59 36.83 8.70
N GLY A 208 4.26 37.28 7.62
CA GLY A 208 4.03 36.81 6.26
C GLY A 208 4.48 35.37 6.00
N LEU A 209 5.45 34.86 6.76
CA LEU A 209 5.94 33.48 6.67
C LEU A 209 5.04 32.48 7.42
N ALA A 210 4.21 32.95 8.34
CA ALA A 210 3.30 32.11 9.12
C ALA A 210 1.96 32.82 9.34
N ARG A 211 1.17 32.95 8.28
CA ARG A 211 -0.16 33.54 8.36
C ARG A 211 -1.15 32.49 8.86
N PRO A 212 -1.96 32.74 9.91
CA PRO A 212 -2.97 31.80 10.33
C PRO A 212 -3.89 31.37 9.15
N ASP A 213 -4.20 30.08 9.10
CA ASP A 213 -5.16 29.53 8.16
C ASP A 213 -6.57 29.53 8.77
N PRO A 214 -7.51 30.34 8.27
CA PRO A 214 -8.87 30.41 8.82
C PRO A 214 -9.71 29.16 8.52
N ASP A 215 -9.36 28.42 7.48
CA ASP A 215 -10.19 27.32 6.98
C ASP A 215 -9.78 25.99 7.63
N PHE A 216 -8.47 25.75 7.72
CA PHE A 216 -7.92 24.46 8.19
C PHE A 216 -7.15 24.56 9.51
N GLY A 217 -6.86 25.78 9.97
CA GLY A 217 -6.03 26.01 11.13
C GLY A 217 -4.53 25.81 10.87
N GLY A 218 -3.71 26.09 11.89
CA GLY A 218 -2.27 26.17 11.73
C GLY A 218 -1.87 27.41 10.91
N TRP A 219 -0.93 27.25 9.96
CA TRP A 219 -0.34 28.36 9.23
C TRP A 219 -0.22 28.11 7.73
N ARG A 220 -0.29 29.21 6.99
CA ARG A 220 0.05 29.36 5.58
C ARG A 220 1.46 29.90 5.45
N ASP A 221 2.21 29.32 4.53
CA ASP A 221 3.57 29.73 4.21
C ASP A 221 3.63 31.06 3.44
N TRP A 222 4.85 31.44 3.05
CA TRP A 222 5.12 32.62 2.22
C TRP A 222 4.25 32.69 0.95
N ARG A 223 4.07 31.57 0.25
CA ARG A 223 3.26 31.49 -0.98
C ARG A 223 1.77 31.29 -0.72
N GLY A 224 1.37 31.17 0.54
CA GLY A 224 -0.02 30.99 0.96
C GLY A 224 -0.48 29.53 1.01
N ALA A 225 0.42 28.57 0.84
CA ALA A 225 0.11 27.16 0.94
C ALA A 225 -0.01 26.73 2.41
N SER A 226 -0.97 25.85 2.68
CA SER A 226 -1.25 25.32 4.02
C SER A 226 -0.91 23.83 4.09
N ALA A 227 0.00 23.48 5.00
CA ALA A 227 0.38 22.08 5.22
C ALA A 227 -0.80 21.24 5.73
N THR A 228 -1.68 21.84 6.54
CA THR A 228 -2.89 21.19 7.06
C THR A 228 -3.88 20.92 5.92
N ALA A 229 -4.11 21.89 5.05
CA ALA A 229 -4.96 21.72 3.87
C ALA A 229 -4.42 20.61 2.96
N ALA A 230 -3.11 20.62 2.68
CA ALA A 230 -2.45 19.61 1.87
C ALA A 230 -2.56 18.20 2.48
N ARG A 231 -2.36 18.07 3.80
CA ARG A 231 -2.51 16.80 4.52
C ARG A 231 -3.93 16.26 4.47
N ARG A 232 -4.94 17.11 4.67
CA ARG A 232 -6.35 16.72 4.56
C ARG A 232 -6.71 16.31 3.14
N ALA A 233 -6.27 17.06 2.13
CA ALA A 233 -6.49 16.73 0.73
C ALA A 233 -5.85 15.38 0.35
N TRP A 234 -4.61 15.15 0.76
CA TRP A 234 -3.92 13.88 0.55
C TRP A 234 -4.65 12.71 1.23
N ARG A 235 -5.05 12.88 2.50
CA ARG A 235 -5.82 11.85 3.22
C ARG A 235 -7.14 11.53 2.51
N ARG A 236 -7.85 12.55 2.01
CA ARG A 236 -9.07 12.38 1.22
C ARG A 236 -8.81 11.58 -0.06
N GLN A 237 -7.74 11.92 -0.79
CA GLN A 237 -7.35 11.19 -2.00
C GLN A 237 -7.04 9.73 -1.71
N GLN A 238 -6.32 9.43 -0.61
CA GLN A 238 -6.04 8.05 -0.21
C GLN A 238 -7.32 7.27 0.09
N LEU A 239 -8.25 7.86 0.86
CA LEU A 239 -9.52 7.23 1.19
C LEU A 239 -10.38 6.99 -0.05
N HIS A 240 -10.41 7.93 -1.00
CA HIS A 240 -11.11 7.74 -2.27
C HIS A 240 -10.48 6.63 -3.13
N ALA A 241 -9.15 6.61 -3.24
CA ALA A 241 -8.46 5.56 -4.00
C ALA A 241 -8.75 4.18 -3.41
N GLU A 242 -8.74 4.06 -2.09
CA GLU A 242 -9.09 2.81 -1.40
C GLU A 242 -10.56 2.45 -1.58
N SER A 243 -11.47 3.41 -1.50
CA SER A 243 -12.90 3.18 -1.78
C SER A 243 -13.12 2.65 -3.19
N ILE A 244 -12.46 3.22 -4.20
CA ILE A 244 -12.55 2.75 -5.59
C ILE A 244 -12.04 1.31 -5.68
N ARG A 245 -10.87 1.02 -5.08
CA ARG A 245 -10.29 -0.34 -5.05
C ARG A 245 -11.27 -1.36 -4.46
N LEU A 246 -11.88 -1.04 -3.31
CA LEU A 246 -12.83 -1.93 -2.65
C LEU A 246 -14.15 -2.10 -3.42
N LEU A 247 -14.63 -1.05 -4.08
CA LEU A 247 -15.81 -1.14 -4.95
C LEU A 247 -15.56 -2.06 -6.14
N THR A 248 -14.39 -1.97 -6.77
CA THR A 248 -13.99 -2.89 -7.85
C THR A 248 -13.85 -4.33 -7.34
N GLU A 249 -13.26 -4.53 -6.16
CA GLU A 249 -13.18 -5.86 -5.53
C GLU A 249 -14.57 -6.43 -5.27
N ARG A 250 -15.49 -5.61 -4.75
CA ARG A 250 -16.90 -5.99 -4.51
C ARG A 250 -17.62 -6.38 -5.80
N GLU A 251 -17.45 -5.61 -6.87
CA GLU A 251 -18.01 -5.93 -8.18
C GLU A 251 -17.46 -7.25 -8.73
N THR A 252 -16.15 -7.48 -8.58
CA THR A 252 -15.51 -8.74 -8.97
C THR A 252 -16.10 -9.94 -8.21
N GLU A 253 -16.32 -9.82 -6.89
CA GLU A 253 -16.95 -10.88 -6.10
C GLU A 253 -18.40 -11.16 -6.53
N LEU A 254 -19.15 -10.11 -6.90
CA LEU A 254 -20.52 -10.24 -7.42
C LEU A 254 -20.54 -10.96 -8.77
N GLU A 255 -19.65 -10.56 -9.68
CA GLU A 255 -19.50 -11.21 -10.98
C GLU A 255 -19.08 -12.67 -10.84
N ASP A 256 -18.12 -12.96 -9.97
CA ASP A 256 -17.61 -14.31 -9.78
C ASP A 256 -18.67 -15.21 -9.16
N ARG A 257 -19.44 -14.72 -8.19
CA ARG A 257 -20.63 -15.43 -7.70
C ARG A 257 -21.60 -15.72 -8.82
N ALA A 258 -21.91 -14.73 -9.66
CA ALA A 258 -22.84 -14.89 -10.78
C ALA A 258 -22.32 -15.94 -11.79
N LYS A 259 -21.04 -15.87 -12.18
CA LYS A 259 -20.38 -16.84 -13.06
C LYS A 259 -20.48 -18.27 -12.52
N TRP A 260 -20.27 -18.47 -11.21
CA TRP A 260 -20.43 -19.79 -10.60
C TRP A 260 -21.89 -20.25 -10.56
N ALA A 261 -22.82 -19.36 -10.20
CA ALA A 261 -24.25 -19.67 -10.17
C ALA A 261 -24.83 -20.02 -11.56
N GLU A 262 -24.31 -19.41 -12.63
CA GLU A 262 -24.68 -19.70 -14.02
C GLU A 262 -24.14 -21.05 -14.53
N ARG A 263 -22.98 -21.49 -14.02
CA ARG A 263 -22.37 -22.77 -14.40
C ARG A 263 -23.11 -24.00 -13.86
N LEU A 264 -23.97 -23.83 -12.86
CA LEU A 264 -24.64 -24.92 -12.16
C LEU A 264 -25.31 -25.96 -13.09
N PRO A 265 -26.14 -25.59 -14.09
CA PRO A 265 -26.79 -26.57 -14.95
C PRO A 265 -25.78 -27.36 -15.80
N VAL A 266 -24.71 -26.70 -16.25
CA VAL A 266 -23.65 -27.33 -17.05
C VAL A 266 -22.83 -28.31 -16.21
N ALA A 267 -22.49 -27.94 -14.98
CA ALA A 267 -21.77 -28.82 -14.05
C ALA A 267 -22.57 -30.07 -13.73
N ARG A 268 -23.88 -29.94 -13.45
CA ARG A 268 -24.80 -31.08 -13.22
C ARG A 268 -24.82 -32.04 -14.41
N ARG A 269 -24.93 -31.52 -15.63
CA ARG A 269 -24.94 -32.34 -16.84
C ARG A 269 -23.62 -33.09 -17.04
N ARG A 270 -22.50 -32.39 -16.92
CA ARG A 270 -21.16 -32.98 -17.08
C ARG A 270 -20.87 -34.08 -16.04
N LEU A 271 -21.37 -33.91 -14.81
CA LEU A 271 -21.21 -34.92 -13.78
C LEU A 271 -21.98 -36.20 -14.15
N ALA A 272 -23.23 -36.06 -14.59
CA ALA A 272 -24.04 -37.19 -15.06
C ALA A 272 -23.41 -37.91 -16.25
N ASP A 273 -22.91 -37.17 -17.25
CA ASP A 273 -22.25 -37.74 -18.43
C ASP A 273 -20.95 -38.51 -18.05
N LEU A 274 -20.22 -38.05 -17.02
CA LEU A 274 -19.02 -38.73 -16.52
C LEU A 274 -19.36 -39.98 -15.70
N ASP A 275 -20.42 -39.93 -14.90
CA ASP A 275 -20.91 -41.09 -14.14
C ASP A 275 -21.33 -42.21 -15.10
N GLU A 276 -22.00 -41.87 -16.21
CA GLU A 276 -22.34 -42.84 -17.26
C GLU A 276 -21.09 -43.42 -17.95
N GLN A 277 -20.08 -42.59 -18.26
CA GLN A 277 -18.83 -43.06 -18.86
C GLN A 277 -18.04 -44.00 -17.94
N ILE A 278 -18.02 -43.72 -16.63
CA ILE A 278 -17.37 -44.60 -15.64
C ILE A 278 -18.11 -45.93 -15.59
N ALA A 279 -19.44 -45.91 -15.49
CA ALA A 279 -20.25 -47.13 -15.47
C ALA A 279 -20.03 -48.00 -16.71
N ASN A 280 -19.88 -47.41 -17.90
CA ASN A 280 -19.62 -48.13 -19.15
C ASN A 280 -18.21 -48.72 -19.24
N VAL A 281 -17.22 -48.22 -18.48
CA VAL A 281 -15.85 -48.76 -18.43
C VAL A 281 -15.71 -49.83 -17.34
N GLU A 282 -16.57 -49.80 -16.32
CA GLU A 282 -16.60 -50.78 -15.23
C GLU A 282 -17.38 -52.07 -15.58
N GLN A 283 -18.21 -52.04 -16.63
CA GLN A 283 -18.91 -53.20 -17.21
C GLN A 283 -18.00 -54.03 -18.13
#